data_AF-A0A3B9QBZ5-F1
#
_entry.id   AF-A0A3B9QBZ5-F1
#
_cell.length_a   1.000
_cell.length_b   1.000
_cell.length_c   1.000
_cell.angle_alpha   90.00
_cell.angle_beta   90.00
_cell.angle_gamma   90.00
#
_symmetry.space_group_name_H-M   'P 1'
#
loop_
_entity.id
_entity.type
_entity.pdbx_description
1 polymer ?
#
loop_
_entity_poly.entity_id
_entity_poly.type
_entity_poly.pdbx_seq_one_letter_code
_entity_poly.pdbx_strand_id
1 'polypeptide(L)'
;MCIRDRVYSGQKKSPATRMATAALLRENLVKAQNYIAKMERAKDDPDKAPERDLKLEVLARALKRELPVRAHAHRADDIMTALRIAKEFNLDISIEHCTEGHKITQELKEAGVWAIVGPTLSNRSKVELQELSFNTVRVLWEAGIPVTITMDHPVVPVGYLPTVAGYAVKAGLPYEEALKAITINPAKVLGIDDRYGSLEVGKMADLAVWSGDPLEIQSQVEKVLIHGEVVYQR
;
A
#
# COMPACT_ATOMS: atom_id res chain seq x y z
N MET A 1 -8.52 1.49 -3.68
CA MET A 1 -9.38 2.57 -3.14
C MET A 1 -8.60 3.89 -3.21
N CYS A 2 -9.18 4.99 -3.69
CA CYS A 2 -8.51 6.31 -3.71
C CYS A 2 -9.50 7.36 -3.23
N ILE A 3 -9.12 8.15 -2.21
CA ILE A 3 -9.96 9.22 -1.66
C ILE A 3 -9.30 10.55 -2.01
N ARG A 4 -9.62 11.04 -3.21
CA ARG A 4 -9.10 12.30 -3.76
C ARG A 4 -10.21 13.00 -4.55
N ASP A 5 -10.16 14.33 -4.58
CA ASP A 5 -11.21 15.21 -5.12
C ASP A 5 -10.86 15.88 -6.46
N ARG A 6 -9.56 16.00 -6.79
CA ARG A 6 -9.12 16.87 -7.89
C ARG A 6 -9.10 16.29 -9.31
N VAL A 7 -9.36 15.00 -9.51
CA VAL A 7 -9.27 14.40 -10.86
C VAL A 7 -10.37 14.91 -11.81
N TYR A 8 -11.58 15.07 -11.30
CA TYR A 8 -12.74 15.51 -12.10
C TYR A 8 -13.16 16.96 -11.81
N SER A 9 -12.42 17.67 -10.95
CA SER A 9 -12.65 19.08 -10.63
C SER A 9 -12.56 19.92 -11.91
N GLY A 10 -13.63 20.63 -12.25
CA GLY A 10 -13.74 21.44 -13.47
C GLY A 10 -14.25 20.71 -14.72
N GLN A 11 -14.44 19.39 -14.68
CA GLN A 11 -14.90 18.59 -15.84
C GLN A 11 -16.41 18.28 -15.84
N LYS A 12 -17.19 18.86 -14.92
CA LYS A 12 -18.62 18.52 -14.67
C LYS A 12 -18.87 17.00 -14.54
N LYS A 13 -17.89 16.25 -14.03
CA LYS A 13 -17.95 14.80 -13.79
C LYS A 13 -17.81 14.50 -12.30
N SER A 14 -18.49 13.44 -11.85
CA SER A 14 -18.38 12.92 -10.49
C SER A 14 -17.29 11.82 -10.43
N PRO A 15 -16.54 11.68 -9.32
CA PRO A 15 -16.57 12.50 -8.11
C PRO A 15 -15.65 13.74 -8.18
N ALA A 16 -16.18 14.90 -7.77
CA ALA A 16 -15.42 16.15 -7.65
C ALA A 16 -15.11 16.56 -6.20
N THR A 17 -15.58 15.79 -5.21
CA THR A 17 -15.37 16.04 -3.78
C THR A 17 -15.00 14.74 -3.06
N ARG A 18 -14.28 14.84 -1.93
CA ARG A 18 -13.95 13.69 -1.08
C ARG A 18 -15.20 12.92 -0.64
N MET A 19 -16.26 13.65 -0.30
CA MET A 19 -17.56 13.06 0.08
C MET A 19 -18.18 12.28 -1.08
N ALA A 20 -18.15 12.81 -2.30
CA ALA A 20 -18.65 12.10 -3.48
C ALA A 20 -17.84 10.83 -3.74
N THR A 21 -16.52 10.88 -3.60
CA THR A 21 -15.66 9.70 -3.75
C THR A 21 -16.00 8.63 -2.73
N ALA A 22 -16.17 9.00 -1.45
CA ALA A 22 -16.57 8.08 -0.40
C ALA A 22 -17.98 7.49 -0.63
N ALA A 23 -18.93 8.31 -1.08
CA ALA A 23 -20.30 7.88 -1.38
C ALA A 23 -20.33 6.87 -2.54
N LEU A 24 -19.65 7.16 -3.65
CA LEU A 24 -19.55 6.24 -4.79
C LEU A 24 -18.87 4.93 -4.41
N LEU A 25 -17.84 4.99 -3.57
CA LEU A 25 -17.19 3.77 -3.09
C LEU A 25 -18.16 2.90 -2.30
N ARG A 26 -18.89 3.47 -1.33
CA ARG A 26 -19.91 2.75 -0.56
C ARG A 26 -20.98 2.17 -1.46
N GLU A 27 -21.49 2.96 -2.40
CA GLU A 27 -22.52 2.52 -3.35
C GLU A 27 -22.06 1.29 -4.14
N ASN A 28 -20.82 1.28 -4.63
CA ASN A 28 -20.27 0.14 -5.36
C ASN A 28 -20.04 -1.09 -4.47
N LEU A 29 -19.63 -0.91 -3.21
CA LEU A 29 -19.50 -2.00 -2.25
C LEU A 29 -20.87 -2.62 -1.91
N VAL A 30 -21.90 -1.80 -1.73
CA VAL A 30 -23.28 -2.27 -1.53
C VAL A 30 -23.81 -3.03 -2.76
N LYS A 31 -23.54 -2.52 -3.98
CA LYS A 31 -23.86 -3.25 -5.22
C LYS A 31 -23.17 -4.61 -5.27
N ALA A 32 -21.91 -4.69 -4.84
CA ALA A 32 -21.18 -5.95 -4.79
C ALA A 32 -21.72 -6.92 -3.71
N GLN A 33 -22.15 -6.44 -2.54
CA GLN A 33 -22.85 -7.27 -1.55
C GLN A 33 -24.17 -7.84 -2.10
N ASN A 34 -24.96 -7.01 -2.79
CA ASN A 34 -26.17 -7.45 -3.46
C ASN A 34 -25.89 -8.47 -4.56
N TYR A 35 -24.80 -8.29 -5.31
CA TYR A 35 -24.34 -9.24 -6.32
C TYR A 35 -23.97 -10.59 -5.69
N ILE A 36 -23.19 -10.58 -4.60
CA ILE A 36 -22.88 -11.80 -3.84
C ILE A 36 -24.16 -12.50 -3.38
N ALA A 37 -25.11 -11.76 -2.80
CA ALA A 37 -26.37 -12.33 -2.31
C ALA A 37 -27.20 -12.99 -3.43
N LYS A 38 -27.20 -12.40 -4.63
CA LYS A 38 -27.85 -13.01 -5.81
C LYS A 38 -27.12 -14.25 -6.29
N MET A 39 -25.78 -14.21 -6.36
CA MET A 39 -24.96 -15.38 -6.72
C MET A 39 -25.16 -16.55 -5.75
N GLU A 40 -25.30 -16.28 -4.46
CA GLU A 40 -25.58 -17.33 -3.45
C GLU A 40 -26.97 -17.93 -3.63
N ARG A 41 -28.01 -17.12 -3.86
CA ARG A 41 -29.37 -17.62 -4.16
C ARG A 41 -29.43 -18.43 -5.45
N ALA A 42 -28.58 -18.09 -6.42
CA ALA A 42 -28.51 -18.77 -7.70
C ALA A 42 -27.96 -20.20 -7.61
N LYS A 43 -27.33 -20.58 -6.48
CA LYS A 43 -26.91 -21.96 -6.22
C LYS A 43 -28.11 -22.90 -6.09
N ASP A 44 -29.21 -22.41 -5.52
CA ASP A 44 -30.46 -23.16 -5.32
C ASP A 44 -31.44 -22.99 -6.49
N ASP A 45 -31.37 -21.86 -7.21
CA ASP A 45 -32.26 -21.52 -8.31
C ASP A 45 -31.51 -20.75 -9.42
N PRO A 46 -31.04 -21.44 -10.48
CA PRO A 46 -30.25 -20.83 -11.54
C PRO A 46 -30.90 -19.62 -12.23
N ASP A 47 -32.23 -19.53 -12.25
CA ASP A 47 -32.97 -18.41 -12.86
C ASP A 47 -32.81 -17.10 -12.07
N LYS A 48 -32.32 -17.17 -10.83
CA LYS A 48 -32.02 -16.00 -9.99
C LYS A 48 -30.57 -15.52 -10.10
N ALA A 49 -29.76 -16.12 -10.98
CA ALA A 49 -28.39 -15.69 -11.23
C ALA A 49 -28.34 -14.23 -11.70
N PRO A 50 -27.50 -13.37 -11.08
CA PRO A 50 -27.27 -12.05 -11.64
C PRO A 50 -26.50 -12.19 -12.97
N GLU A 51 -26.70 -11.25 -13.89
CA GLU A 51 -25.82 -11.12 -15.05
C GLU A 51 -24.38 -10.90 -14.59
N ARG A 52 -23.44 -11.55 -15.29
CA ARG A 52 -22.04 -11.50 -14.93
C ARG A 52 -21.48 -10.07 -15.06
N ASP A 53 -20.98 -9.51 -13.95
CA ASP A 53 -20.33 -8.20 -13.92
C ASP A 53 -18.90 -8.31 -13.35
N LEU A 54 -17.90 -8.14 -14.22
CA LEU A 54 -16.49 -8.23 -13.86
C LEU A 54 -16.07 -7.23 -12.77
N LYS A 55 -16.68 -6.05 -12.71
CA LYS A 55 -16.36 -5.05 -11.69
C LYS A 55 -16.87 -5.50 -10.33
N LEU A 56 -18.09 -6.03 -10.29
CA LEU A 56 -18.69 -6.55 -9.06
C LEU A 56 -18.02 -7.86 -8.61
N GLU A 57 -17.53 -8.70 -9.53
CA GLU A 57 -16.73 -9.88 -9.19
C GLU A 57 -15.45 -9.51 -8.42
N VAL A 58 -14.71 -8.48 -8.87
CA VAL A 58 -13.50 -8.02 -8.16
C VAL A 58 -13.84 -7.44 -6.79
N LEU A 59 -14.88 -6.62 -6.70
CA LEU A 59 -15.33 -6.08 -5.41
C LEU A 59 -15.85 -7.18 -4.48
N ALA A 60 -16.49 -8.21 -5.02
CA ALA A 60 -16.93 -9.37 -4.25
C ALA A 60 -15.74 -10.13 -3.64
N ARG A 61 -14.64 -10.30 -4.40
CA ARG A 61 -13.40 -10.90 -3.87
C ARG A 61 -12.79 -10.06 -2.74
N ALA A 62 -12.83 -8.73 -2.86
CA ALA A 62 -12.38 -7.83 -1.80
C ALA A 62 -13.26 -7.95 -0.53
N LEU A 63 -14.59 -8.00 -0.68
CA LEU A 63 -15.54 -8.20 0.43
C LEU A 63 -15.37 -9.58 1.10
N LYS A 64 -14.96 -10.59 0.34
CA LYS A 64 -14.61 -11.93 0.86
C LYS A 64 -13.19 -12.02 1.43
N ARG A 65 -12.42 -10.92 1.39
CA ARG A 65 -11.01 -10.85 1.82
C ARG A 65 -10.08 -11.81 1.06
N GLU A 66 -10.46 -12.18 -0.15
CA GLU A 66 -9.62 -12.95 -1.09
C GLU A 66 -8.64 -12.05 -1.87
N LEU A 67 -8.88 -10.74 -1.84
CA LEU A 67 -8.05 -9.72 -2.49
C LEU A 67 -7.90 -8.52 -1.55
N PRO A 68 -6.67 -8.16 -1.12
CA PRO A 68 -6.45 -6.99 -0.29
C PRO A 68 -6.72 -5.69 -1.05
N VAL A 69 -7.25 -4.68 -0.34
CA VAL A 69 -7.57 -3.38 -0.90
C VAL A 69 -6.49 -2.36 -0.53
N ARG A 70 -5.76 -1.90 -1.53
CA ARG A 70 -4.76 -0.82 -1.37
C ARG A 70 -5.46 0.54 -1.36
N ALA A 71 -5.34 1.29 -0.26
CA ALA A 71 -6.02 2.55 -0.03
C ALA A 71 -5.08 3.75 -0.21
N HIS A 72 -5.16 4.42 -1.35
CA HIS A 72 -4.47 5.69 -1.61
C HIS A 72 -5.09 6.81 -0.77
N ALA A 73 -4.34 7.28 0.24
CA ALA A 73 -4.74 8.37 1.12
C ALA A 73 -3.51 9.13 1.67
N HIS A 74 -3.54 10.45 1.56
CA HIS A 74 -2.46 11.32 2.04
C HIS A 74 -2.83 12.00 3.36
N ARG A 75 -3.96 12.73 3.40
CA ARG A 75 -4.37 13.49 4.58
C ARG A 75 -4.97 12.59 5.66
N ALA A 76 -4.87 13.03 6.91
CA ALA A 76 -5.40 12.29 8.05
C ALA A 76 -6.91 12.02 7.92
N ASP A 77 -7.70 12.98 7.44
CA ASP A 77 -9.14 12.80 7.23
C ASP A 77 -9.49 11.82 6.08
N ASP A 78 -8.65 11.78 5.04
CA ASP A 78 -8.77 10.79 3.96
C ASP A 78 -8.46 9.38 4.48
N ILE A 79 -7.38 9.23 5.26
CA ILE A 79 -6.99 7.96 5.91
C ILE A 79 -8.11 7.50 6.85
N MET A 80 -8.62 8.38 7.72
CA MET A 80 -9.72 8.06 8.63
C MET A 80 -11.00 7.64 7.89
N THR A 81 -11.27 8.23 6.72
CA THR A 81 -12.39 7.82 5.87
C THR A 81 -12.17 6.42 5.29
N ALA A 82 -10.96 6.10 4.83
CA ALA A 82 -10.59 4.77 4.39
C ALA A 82 -10.77 3.73 5.51
N LEU A 83 -10.29 4.02 6.73
CA LEU A 83 -10.44 3.15 7.90
C LEU A 83 -11.92 2.90 8.24
N ARG A 84 -12.76 3.94 8.24
CA ARG A 84 -14.21 3.80 8.50
C ARG A 84 -14.90 2.91 7.46
N ILE A 85 -14.60 3.08 6.18
CA ILE A 85 -15.18 2.26 5.11
C ILE A 85 -14.68 0.81 5.21
N ALA A 86 -13.40 0.60 5.50
CA ALA A 86 -12.87 -0.74 5.70
C ALA A 86 -13.56 -1.46 6.86
N LYS A 87 -13.78 -0.77 7.99
CA LYS A 87 -14.53 -1.30 9.12
C LYS A 87 -16.00 -1.60 8.77
N GLU A 88 -16.66 -0.69 8.04
CA GLU A 88 -18.06 -0.80 7.63
C GLU A 88 -18.32 -2.03 6.73
N PHE A 89 -17.37 -2.36 5.85
CA PHE A 89 -17.50 -3.46 4.88
C PHE A 89 -16.58 -4.67 5.16
N ASN A 90 -15.91 -4.69 6.32
CA ASN A 90 -14.96 -5.73 6.73
C ASN A 90 -13.81 -5.99 5.71
N LEU A 91 -13.32 -4.92 5.07
CA LEU A 91 -12.27 -5.02 4.07
C LEU A 91 -10.90 -5.23 4.71
N ASP A 92 -10.05 -6.00 4.03
CA ASP A 92 -8.62 -6.06 4.33
C ASP A 92 -7.90 -4.94 3.59
N ILE A 93 -7.30 -3.99 4.31
CA ILE A 93 -6.74 -2.79 3.69
C ILE A 93 -5.31 -2.49 4.13
N SER A 94 -4.57 -1.85 3.22
CA SER A 94 -3.32 -1.15 3.52
C SER A 94 -3.43 0.32 3.12
N ILE A 95 -2.72 1.21 3.81
CA ILE A 95 -2.72 2.64 3.51
C ILE A 95 -1.51 2.98 2.65
N GLU A 96 -1.76 3.30 1.39
CA GLU A 96 -0.74 3.80 0.48
C GLU A 96 -0.47 5.29 0.73
N HIS A 97 0.82 5.63 0.66
CA HIS A 97 1.43 6.92 0.94
C HIS A 97 1.42 7.32 2.41
N CYS A 98 0.27 7.24 3.08
CA CYS A 98 0.10 7.48 4.51
C CYS A 98 0.79 8.78 4.99
N THR A 99 0.74 9.84 4.18
CA THR A 99 1.60 11.03 4.34
C THR A 99 1.42 11.71 5.69
N GLU A 100 0.17 11.91 6.11
CA GLU A 100 -0.20 12.45 7.42
C GLU A 100 -0.50 11.37 8.47
N GLY A 101 -0.12 10.11 8.22
CA GLY A 101 -0.35 9.02 9.19
C GLY A 101 0.27 9.26 10.56
N HIS A 102 1.37 10.02 10.61
CA HIS A 102 2.03 10.44 11.84
C HIS A 102 1.14 11.31 12.77
N LYS A 103 0.02 11.87 12.26
CA LYS A 103 -0.94 12.65 13.04
C LYS A 103 -2.03 11.78 13.71
N ILE A 104 -2.17 10.52 13.29
CA ILE A 104 -3.29 9.61 13.66
C ILE A 104 -2.78 8.20 13.94
N THR A 105 -1.67 8.10 14.67
CA THR A 105 -1.01 6.82 14.96
C THR A 105 -1.87 5.89 15.80
N GLN A 106 -2.67 6.44 16.72
CA GLN A 106 -3.57 5.64 17.56
C GLN A 106 -4.61 4.91 16.71
N GLU A 107 -5.25 5.63 15.79
CA GLU A 107 -6.30 5.09 14.93
C GLU A 107 -5.76 4.07 13.92
N LEU A 108 -4.57 4.31 13.38
CA LEU A 108 -3.88 3.35 12.52
C LEU A 108 -3.50 2.06 13.27
N LYS A 109 -3.02 2.20 14.51
CA LYS A 109 -2.68 1.06 15.38
C LYS A 109 -3.91 0.24 15.74
N GLU A 110 -5.00 0.90 16.13
CA GLU A 110 -6.28 0.25 16.43
C GLU A 110 -6.87 -0.48 15.20
N ALA A 111 -6.69 0.09 14.01
CA ALA A 111 -7.15 -0.53 12.77
C ALA A 111 -6.29 -1.73 12.33
N GLY A 112 -5.06 -1.87 12.86
CA GLY A 112 -4.17 -2.99 12.54
C GLY A 112 -3.72 -3.03 11.07
N VAL A 113 -3.57 -1.86 10.44
CA VAL A 113 -3.25 -1.74 9.01
C VAL A 113 -1.76 -1.52 8.75
N TRP A 114 -1.31 -1.90 7.56
CA TRP A 114 0.02 -1.54 7.05
C TRP A 114 0.05 -0.11 6.52
N ALA A 115 1.15 0.60 6.80
CA ALA A 115 1.42 1.92 6.23
C ALA A 115 2.55 1.85 5.19
N ILE A 116 2.21 2.05 3.91
CA ILE A 116 3.15 2.09 2.81
C ILE A 116 3.57 3.53 2.59
N VAL A 117 4.70 3.93 3.17
CA VAL A 117 5.13 5.33 3.22
C VAL A 117 5.95 5.70 1.98
N GLY A 118 5.61 6.82 1.34
CA GLY A 118 6.35 7.36 0.20
C GLY A 118 5.44 7.82 -0.95
N PRO A 119 6.00 8.44 -2.00
CA PRO A 119 7.43 8.68 -2.23
C PRO A 119 7.94 9.90 -1.45
N THR A 120 8.83 9.68 -0.47
CA THR A 120 9.26 10.74 0.45
C THR A 120 10.31 11.68 -0.16
N LEU A 121 11.19 11.14 -1.00
CA LEU A 121 12.21 11.92 -1.71
C LEU A 121 11.61 12.61 -2.96
N SER A 122 10.59 13.43 -2.76
CA SER A 122 9.87 14.13 -3.82
C SER A 122 9.43 15.53 -3.38
N ASN A 123 8.90 16.32 -4.30
CA ASN A 123 8.36 17.64 -3.97
C ASN A 123 6.93 17.54 -3.41
N ARG A 124 6.55 18.53 -2.60
CA ARG A 124 5.19 18.68 -2.05
C ARG A 124 4.25 19.31 -3.09
N SER A 125 4.05 18.63 -4.21
CA SER A 125 3.34 19.15 -5.39
C SER A 125 1.84 19.45 -5.19
N LYS A 126 1.26 19.02 -4.06
CA LYS A 126 -0.18 19.13 -3.75
C LYS A 126 -0.36 19.55 -2.29
N VAL A 127 -1.51 20.16 -1.99
CA VAL A 127 -1.86 20.57 -0.61
C VAL A 127 -1.86 19.37 0.34
N GLU A 128 -2.37 18.22 -0.10
CA GLU A 128 -2.34 16.98 0.70
C GLU A 128 -0.93 16.44 1.01
N LEU A 129 0.12 16.96 0.35
CA LEU A 129 1.51 16.57 0.56
C LEU A 129 2.27 17.56 1.46
N GLN A 130 1.61 18.55 2.06
CA GLN A 130 2.26 19.59 2.87
C GLN A 130 3.14 19.04 3.99
N GLU A 131 2.78 17.86 4.53
CA GLU A 131 3.48 17.21 5.65
C GLU A 131 4.40 16.06 5.20
N LEU A 132 4.69 15.95 3.90
CA LEU A 132 5.60 14.91 3.40
C LEU A 132 6.97 15.03 4.09
N SER A 133 7.36 13.99 4.82
CA SER A 133 8.57 13.99 5.66
C SER A 133 9.09 12.57 5.91
N PHE A 134 10.41 12.42 6.03
CA PHE A 134 11.04 11.18 6.49
C PHE A 134 10.72 10.87 7.96
N ASN A 135 10.24 11.83 8.75
CA ASN A 135 9.78 11.56 10.11
C ASN A 135 8.54 10.66 10.13
N THR A 136 7.72 10.65 9.08
CA THR A 136 6.47 9.88 9.05
C THR A 136 6.73 8.39 9.27
N VAL A 137 7.73 7.80 8.58
CA VAL A 137 8.05 6.38 8.74
C VAL A 137 8.57 6.04 10.15
N ARG A 138 9.39 6.92 10.74
CA ARG A 138 9.89 6.76 12.12
C ARG A 138 8.73 6.80 13.13
N VAL A 139 7.87 7.83 13.07
CA VAL A 139 6.77 8.01 14.03
C VAL A 139 5.78 6.86 13.97
N LEU A 140 5.47 6.36 12.76
CA LEU A 140 4.60 5.20 12.59
C LEU A 140 5.23 3.93 13.18
N TRP A 141 6.52 3.70 12.91
CA TRP A 141 7.26 2.57 13.48
C TRP A 141 7.33 2.64 15.01
N GLU A 142 7.63 3.80 15.60
CA GLU A 142 7.67 4.02 17.06
C GLU A 142 6.31 3.74 17.72
N ALA A 143 5.20 4.01 17.01
CA ALA A 143 3.86 3.69 17.47
C ALA A 143 3.52 2.18 17.40
N GLY A 144 4.38 1.36 16.78
CA GLY A 144 4.18 -0.07 16.55
C GLY A 144 3.32 -0.37 15.32
N ILE A 145 3.19 0.58 14.39
CA ILE A 145 2.49 0.37 13.12
C ILE A 145 3.49 -0.21 12.13
N PRO A 146 3.15 -1.32 11.45
CA PRO A 146 4.07 -1.94 10.50
C PRO A 146 4.16 -1.09 9.23
N VAL A 147 5.40 -0.81 8.79
CA VAL A 147 5.70 0.15 7.70
C VAL A 147 6.43 -0.50 6.53
N THR A 148 6.18 0.03 5.34
CA THR A 148 7.04 -0.18 4.15
C THR A 148 7.46 1.16 3.56
N ILE A 149 8.49 1.16 2.72
CA ILE A 149 8.90 2.34 1.94
C ILE A 149 8.59 2.08 0.46
N THR A 150 7.96 3.05 -0.22
CA THR A 150 7.67 2.98 -1.66
C THR A 150 8.25 4.16 -2.43
N MET A 151 8.67 3.92 -3.67
CA MET A 151 9.14 4.95 -4.59
C MET A 151 8.01 5.53 -5.46
N ASP A 152 6.84 4.90 -5.47
CA ASP A 152 5.70 5.26 -6.33
C ASP A 152 6.18 5.54 -7.78
N HIS A 153 7.00 4.62 -8.30
CA HIS A 153 7.63 4.79 -9.60
C HIS A 153 6.56 5.07 -10.67
N PRO A 154 6.68 6.14 -11.48
CA PRO A 154 7.91 6.89 -11.77
C PRO A 154 8.16 8.16 -10.95
N VAL A 155 7.40 8.45 -9.88
CA VAL A 155 7.62 9.69 -9.09
C VAL A 155 9.04 9.77 -8.56
N VAL A 156 9.54 8.68 -7.97
CA VAL A 156 10.97 8.47 -7.72
C VAL A 156 11.41 7.22 -8.50
N PRO A 157 12.53 7.25 -9.25
CA PRO A 157 13.04 6.06 -9.92
C PRO A 157 13.33 4.92 -8.94
N VAL A 158 12.93 3.69 -9.29
CA VAL A 158 12.98 2.53 -8.37
C VAL A 158 14.40 2.21 -7.88
N GLY A 159 15.44 2.53 -8.66
CA GLY A 159 16.85 2.35 -8.28
C GLY A 159 17.29 3.18 -7.07
N TYR A 160 16.55 4.22 -6.68
CA TYR A 160 16.84 5.01 -5.48
C TYR A 160 16.25 4.43 -4.19
N LEU A 161 15.58 3.27 -4.24
CA LEU A 161 14.94 2.66 -3.07
C LEU A 161 15.92 2.49 -1.88
N PRO A 162 17.15 1.99 -2.05
CA PRO A 162 18.10 1.88 -0.94
C PRO A 162 18.52 3.26 -0.40
N THR A 163 18.70 4.26 -1.28
CA THR A 163 19.01 5.64 -0.88
C THR A 163 17.90 6.25 -0.03
N VAL A 164 16.63 6.04 -0.40
CA VAL A 164 15.49 6.54 0.38
C VAL A 164 15.37 5.81 1.72
N ALA A 165 15.67 4.51 1.78
CA ALA A 165 15.76 3.78 3.04
C ALA A 165 16.90 4.31 3.93
N GLY A 166 18.07 4.63 3.36
CA GLY A 166 19.16 5.30 4.10
C GLY A 166 18.74 6.67 4.67
N TYR A 167 17.93 7.45 3.95
CA TYR A 167 17.35 8.68 4.49
C TYR A 167 16.35 8.43 5.63
N ALA A 168 15.62 7.32 5.62
CA ALA A 168 14.77 6.94 6.75
C ALA A 168 15.62 6.60 7.99
N VAL A 169 16.77 5.94 7.81
CA VAL A 169 17.74 5.71 8.90
C VAL A 169 18.26 7.04 9.45
N LYS A 170 18.65 7.97 8.57
CA LYS A 170 19.05 9.33 8.97
C LYS A 170 17.97 10.07 9.76
N ALA A 171 16.69 9.79 9.48
CA ALA A 171 15.56 10.38 10.20
C ALA A 171 15.24 9.68 11.54
N GLY A 172 15.97 8.60 11.89
CA GLY A 172 15.91 7.90 13.17
C GLY A 172 15.20 6.55 13.13
N LEU A 173 14.85 6.01 11.96
CA LEU A 173 14.42 4.60 11.86
C LEU A 173 15.63 3.68 12.08
N PRO A 174 15.54 2.60 12.89
CA PRO A 174 16.66 1.68 13.03
C PRO A 174 17.07 1.05 11.69
N TYR A 175 18.37 0.78 11.52
CA TYR A 175 18.94 0.25 10.29
C TYR A 175 18.23 -1.03 9.81
N GLU A 176 18.06 -2.01 10.69
CA GLU A 176 17.37 -3.27 10.36
C GLU A 176 15.92 -3.05 9.94
N GLU A 177 15.24 -2.09 10.55
CA GLU A 177 13.84 -1.78 10.24
C GLU A 177 13.72 -1.08 8.88
N ALA A 178 14.72 -0.27 8.49
CA ALA A 178 14.79 0.29 7.14
C ALA A 178 15.00 -0.80 6.08
N LEU A 179 15.85 -1.80 6.34
CA LEU A 179 16.01 -2.95 5.45
C LEU A 179 14.71 -3.78 5.36
N LYS A 180 14.07 -4.07 6.50
CA LYS A 180 12.78 -4.77 6.52
C LYS A 180 11.72 -4.03 5.71
N ALA A 181 11.66 -2.70 5.83
CA ALA A 181 10.70 -1.83 5.12
C ALA A 181 10.82 -1.87 3.59
N ILE A 182 11.94 -2.35 3.04
CA ILE A 182 12.17 -2.52 1.60
C ILE A 182 12.34 -3.98 1.16
N THR A 183 12.17 -4.96 2.07
CA THR A 183 12.34 -6.40 1.80
C THR A 183 11.16 -7.22 2.34
N ILE A 184 11.23 -7.68 3.59
CA ILE A 184 10.24 -8.61 4.16
C ILE A 184 8.88 -7.96 4.40
N ASN A 185 8.84 -6.68 4.76
CA ASN A 185 7.59 -5.98 5.02
C ASN A 185 6.73 -5.83 3.75
N PRO A 186 7.24 -5.37 2.59
CA PRO A 186 6.45 -5.38 1.37
C PRO A 186 6.05 -6.80 0.92
N ALA A 187 6.87 -7.83 1.18
CA ALA A 187 6.48 -9.22 0.93
C ALA A 187 5.26 -9.65 1.78
N LYS A 188 5.23 -9.27 3.06
CA LYS A 188 4.09 -9.49 3.97
C LYS A 188 2.83 -8.75 3.53
N VAL A 189 2.96 -7.49 3.11
CA VAL A 189 1.83 -6.71 2.57
C VAL A 189 1.23 -7.37 1.32
N LEU A 190 2.05 -8.04 0.52
CA LEU A 190 1.62 -8.73 -0.69
C LEU A 190 1.18 -10.18 -0.45
N GLY A 191 1.36 -10.73 0.75
CA GLY A 191 1.05 -12.12 1.08
C GLY A 191 1.95 -13.13 0.36
N ILE A 192 3.24 -12.78 0.17
CA ILE A 192 4.24 -13.62 -0.51
C ILE A 192 5.52 -13.81 0.30
N ASP A 193 5.49 -13.50 1.61
CA ASP A 193 6.63 -13.60 2.51
C ASP A 193 7.04 -15.04 2.83
N ASP A 194 6.21 -16.02 2.48
CA ASP A 194 6.55 -17.45 2.46
C ASP A 194 7.63 -17.76 1.43
N ARG A 195 7.74 -16.95 0.36
CA ARG A 195 8.67 -17.14 -0.75
C ARG A 195 9.71 -16.04 -0.91
N TYR A 196 9.42 -14.81 -0.50
CA TYR A 196 10.27 -13.64 -0.79
C TYR A 196 10.59 -12.80 0.44
N GLY A 197 11.59 -11.93 0.31
CA GLY A 197 11.82 -10.82 1.24
C GLY A 197 12.74 -11.13 2.43
N SER A 198 13.21 -12.36 2.61
CA SER A 198 14.27 -12.67 3.59
C SER A 198 15.16 -13.83 3.13
N LEU A 199 16.37 -13.90 3.71
CA LEU A 199 17.36 -14.95 3.47
C LEU A 199 17.12 -16.12 4.42
N GLU A 200 16.18 -17.00 4.06
CA GLU A 200 15.79 -18.17 4.84
C GLU A 200 15.76 -19.42 3.95
N VAL A 201 16.07 -20.59 4.54
CA VAL A 201 16.00 -21.87 3.83
C VAL A 201 14.57 -22.12 3.33
N GLY A 202 14.43 -22.45 2.05
CA GLY A 202 13.14 -22.71 1.40
C GLY A 202 12.54 -21.51 0.67
N LYS A 203 13.07 -20.30 0.86
CA LYS A 203 12.64 -19.10 0.10
C LYS A 203 13.35 -18.99 -1.25
N MET A 204 12.82 -18.13 -2.12
CA MET A 204 13.38 -17.83 -3.43
C MET A 204 14.78 -17.23 -3.30
N ALA A 205 15.70 -17.68 -4.15
CA ALA A 205 17.07 -17.18 -4.22
C ALA A 205 17.15 -15.86 -5.01
N ASP A 206 16.40 -14.85 -4.54
CA ASP A 206 16.42 -13.49 -5.05
C ASP A 206 17.37 -12.66 -4.20
N LEU A 207 18.59 -12.44 -4.71
CA LEU A 207 19.71 -11.91 -3.95
C LEU A 207 20.33 -10.71 -4.66
N ALA A 208 20.70 -9.68 -3.89
CA ALA A 208 21.54 -8.60 -4.37
C ALA A 208 22.85 -8.59 -3.56
N VAL A 209 23.98 -8.73 -4.27
CA VAL A 209 25.32 -8.61 -3.71
C VAL A 209 25.79 -7.18 -3.88
N TRP A 210 26.21 -6.56 -2.79
CA TRP A 210 26.67 -5.18 -2.74
C TRP A 210 28.14 -5.13 -2.37
N SER A 211 28.87 -4.14 -2.89
CA SER A 211 30.28 -3.90 -2.56
C SER A 211 30.49 -3.42 -1.12
N GLY A 212 29.42 -3.08 -0.42
CA GLY A 212 29.39 -2.51 0.93
C GLY A 212 27.95 -2.50 1.48
N ASP A 213 27.67 -1.63 2.44
CA ASP A 213 26.33 -1.47 3.02
C ASP A 213 25.34 -0.97 1.95
N PRO A 214 24.23 -1.68 1.67
CA PRO A 214 23.27 -1.30 0.63
C PRO A 214 22.58 0.06 0.87
N LEU A 215 22.55 0.57 2.10
CA LEU A 215 21.94 1.87 2.42
C LEU A 215 22.92 3.05 2.27
N GLU A 216 24.20 2.78 2.01
CA GLU A 216 25.21 3.80 1.75
C GLU A 216 25.27 4.19 0.27
N ILE A 217 25.38 5.50 0.01
CA ILE A 217 25.40 6.07 -1.35
C ILE A 217 26.62 5.59 -2.17
N GLN A 218 27.73 5.26 -1.50
CA GLN A 218 28.97 4.83 -2.16
C GLN A 218 28.92 3.37 -2.61
N SER A 219 28.04 2.56 -2.02
CA SER A 219 27.91 1.14 -2.32
C SER A 219 27.32 0.90 -3.70
N GLN A 220 27.82 -0.13 -4.36
CA GLN A 220 27.43 -0.51 -5.72
C GLN A 220 26.88 -1.92 -5.70
N VAL A 221 25.89 -2.19 -6.56
CA VAL A 221 25.45 -3.56 -6.82
C VAL A 221 26.53 -4.27 -7.65
N GLU A 222 27.04 -5.39 -7.15
CA GLU A 222 28.02 -6.22 -7.85
C GLU A 222 27.36 -7.34 -8.64
N LYS A 223 26.29 -7.93 -8.08
CA LYS A 223 25.57 -9.05 -8.68
C LYS A 223 24.12 -9.08 -8.24
N VAL A 224 23.21 -9.46 -9.14
CA VAL A 224 21.81 -9.75 -8.80
C VAL A 224 21.48 -11.15 -9.29
N LEU A 225 20.86 -11.93 -8.41
CA LEU A 225 20.28 -13.23 -8.71
C LEU A 225 18.76 -13.14 -8.58
N ILE A 226 18.04 -13.72 -9.52
CA ILE A 226 16.58 -13.93 -9.45
C ILE A 226 16.33 -15.42 -9.67
N HIS A 227 15.62 -16.04 -8.73
CA HIS A 227 15.40 -17.49 -8.70
C HIS A 227 16.70 -18.31 -8.78
N GLY A 228 17.80 -17.78 -8.24
CA GLY A 228 19.12 -18.42 -8.28
C GLY A 228 19.93 -18.19 -9.55
N GLU A 229 19.34 -17.55 -10.57
CA GLU A 229 20.02 -17.24 -11.83
C GLU A 229 20.60 -15.83 -11.82
N VAL A 230 21.83 -15.66 -12.29
CA VAL A 230 22.48 -14.35 -12.38
C VAL A 230 21.83 -13.54 -13.51
N VAL A 231 21.16 -12.45 -13.15
CA VAL A 231 20.50 -11.54 -14.11
C VAL A 231 21.26 -10.23 -14.31
N TYR A 232 22.20 -9.92 -13.40
CA TYR A 232 23.07 -8.76 -13.49
C TYR A 232 24.41 -9.09 -12.85
N GLN A 233 25.49 -8.66 -13.50
CA GLN A 233 26.84 -8.66 -12.94
C GLN A 233 27.59 -7.45 -13.50
N ARG A 234 28.28 -6.73 -12.62
CA ARG A 234 29.10 -5.57 -12.97
C ARG A 234 30.40 -5.98 -13.66
#